data_AF-A0A2V8JWR1-F1
#
_entry.id   AF-A0A2V8JWR1-F1
#
_cell.length_a   1.000
_cell.length_b   1.000
_cell.length_c   1.000
_cell.angle_alpha   90.00
_cell.angle_beta   90.00
_cell.angle_gamma   90.00
#
_symmetry.space_group_name_H-M   'P 1'
#
loop_
_entity.id
_entity.type
_entity.pdbx_description
1 polymer ?
#
loop_
_entity_poly.entity_id
_entity_poly.type
_entity_poly.pdbx_seq_one_letter_code
_entity_poly.pdbx_strand_id
1 'polypeptide(L)'
;MTNERINPKPNLEDKIMKGSKQILGMFLFYLLWLPVSPASAQLSPAATTSLICMTRICARPTWHFSVQVKMPQVLVDKYSLGAYVYAADQLAAINTRFNAASTFSGDFSFDLANFTVFDGSPAAEVAKAHPGYDFALVYEETDHPQGGWFGGAQAILHSWCTEAAAANCAGTAGVFNATATSGLVHEFGHSRGAIDVYNVSVTNNAINGASFVADPGIMTNPYSSTTFDAYSASVINHSRGTVYTGAPVVDAAFPPSFVVQVLGPGGAPVNGVRIDLFAVEWGNNTVHTTSAMTGTSASNTWTLPHNPFAPGSGGQPWNVAAPNFLVRARGGLFNAYVGYAWLPLTAVGNAFFANASAPYVLTVNASPQLFPTR
;
A
#
# COMPACT_ATOMS: atom_id res chain seq x y z
N MET A 1 30.59 5.50 38.66
CA MET A 1 29.83 6.11 37.56
C MET A 1 30.50 5.63 36.28
N THR A 2 30.04 4.49 35.77
CA THR A 2 30.75 3.69 34.77
C THR A 2 29.77 3.16 33.73
N ASN A 3 30.17 3.35 32.46
CA ASN A 3 29.88 2.60 31.24
C ASN A 3 28.93 1.39 31.29
N GLU A 4 28.07 1.28 30.27
CA GLU A 4 27.81 0.06 29.48
C GLU A 4 27.03 0.46 28.20
N ARG A 5 27.67 0.52 27.02
CA ARG A 5 27.82 -0.55 26.00
C ARG A 5 26.51 -1.25 25.62
N ILE A 6 25.90 -0.82 24.52
CA ILE A 6 24.93 -1.62 23.77
C ILE A 6 25.70 -2.41 22.70
N ASN A 7 25.69 -3.73 22.85
CA ASN A 7 26.29 -4.70 21.94
C ASN A 7 25.37 -4.93 20.72
N PRO A 8 25.90 -5.15 19.51
CA PRO A 8 25.13 -5.36 18.30
C PRO A 8 24.57 -6.79 18.21
N LYS A 9 23.36 -6.95 17.66
CA LYS A 9 22.78 -8.26 17.34
C LYS A 9 23.18 -8.72 15.91
N PRO A 10 23.20 -10.04 15.66
CA PRO A 10 24.16 -10.67 14.77
C PRO A 10 23.69 -10.84 13.31
N ASN A 11 24.68 -10.91 12.43
CA ASN A 11 24.59 -11.30 11.02
C ASN A 11 23.92 -12.65 10.84
N LEU A 12 23.03 -12.74 9.84
CA LEU A 12 22.48 -13.99 9.33
C LEU A 12 22.80 -14.09 7.83
N GLU A 13 24.07 -14.35 7.54
CA GLU A 13 24.47 -15.02 6.29
C GLU A 13 24.54 -16.53 6.56
N ASP A 14 24.27 -17.31 5.51
CA ASP A 14 24.35 -18.76 5.39
C ASP A 14 23.26 -19.61 6.08
N LYS A 15 22.26 -20.05 5.29
CA LYS A 15 22.08 -21.48 4.97
C LYS A 15 20.91 -21.80 4.02
N ILE A 16 21.24 -22.61 3.01
CA ILE A 16 20.41 -23.58 2.25
C ILE A 16 19.86 -23.10 0.89
N MET A 17 20.73 -23.18 -0.12
CA MET A 17 20.39 -23.72 -1.43
C MET A 17 21.07 -25.09 -1.57
N LYS A 18 20.31 -26.17 -1.78
CA LYS A 18 20.72 -27.40 -2.50
C LYS A 18 19.58 -28.43 -2.60
N GLY A 19 19.37 -28.94 -3.82
CA GLY A 19 18.57 -30.13 -4.16
C GLY A 19 17.20 -29.74 -4.75
N SER A 20 16.77 -30.19 -5.92
CA SER A 20 17.11 -31.42 -6.65
C SER A 20 16.64 -31.34 -8.12
N LYS A 21 17.47 -31.85 -9.04
CA LYS A 21 17.13 -32.23 -10.43
C LYS A 21 16.79 -33.73 -10.45
N GLN A 22 15.75 -34.13 -11.18
CA GLN A 22 15.54 -35.44 -11.83
C GLN A 22 14.23 -35.31 -12.66
N ILE A 23 14.26 -35.19 -14.00
CA ILE A 23 14.37 -36.23 -15.05
C ILE A 23 13.32 -37.34 -14.90
N LEU A 24 12.31 -37.37 -15.78
CA LEU A 24 11.99 -38.56 -16.61
C LEU A 24 11.01 -38.19 -17.75
N GLY A 25 11.31 -38.64 -18.97
CA GLY A 25 10.48 -38.48 -20.17
C GLY A 25 9.92 -39.80 -20.68
N MET A 26 9.37 -39.72 -21.91
CA MET A 26 8.75 -40.77 -22.76
C MET A 26 7.36 -41.24 -22.29
N PHE A 27 6.34 -41.39 -23.14
CA PHE A 27 6.32 -42.10 -24.43
C PHE A 27 5.29 -41.55 -25.46
N LEU A 28 5.62 -41.74 -26.73
CA LEU A 28 4.85 -41.47 -27.96
C LEU A 28 4.21 -42.78 -28.50
N PHE A 29 3.25 -42.63 -29.42
CA PHE A 29 2.65 -43.57 -30.40
C PHE A 29 1.22 -44.07 -30.11
N TYR A 30 0.25 -43.68 -30.96
CA TYR A 30 -0.23 -44.51 -32.09
C TYR A 30 -1.15 -43.71 -33.03
N LEU A 31 -0.98 -43.88 -34.35
CA LEU A 31 -1.90 -43.44 -35.40
C LEU A 31 -2.41 -44.67 -36.19
N LEU A 32 -3.67 -44.58 -36.62
CA LEU A 32 -4.34 -45.15 -37.81
C LEU A 32 -4.80 -46.61 -37.81
N TRP A 33 -6.12 -46.80 -37.99
CA TRP A 33 -6.71 -47.21 -39.29
C TRP A 33 -8.26 -47.08 -39.33
N LEU A 34 -8.81 -46.64 -40.48
CA LEU A 34 -10.25 -46.60 -40.86
C LEU A 34 -10.61 -47.83 -41.73
N PRO A 35 -11.89 -48.12 -42.03
CA PRO A 35 -12.48 -47.75 -43.35
C PRO A 35 -14.02 -47.47 -43.25
N VAL A 36 -14.79 -46.90 -44.21
CA VAL A 36 -15.14 -47.35 -45.58
C VAL A 36 -16.04 -46.27 -46.27
N SER A 37 -15.65 -45.89 -47.50
CA SER A 37 -16.43 -45.56 -48.74
C SER A 37 -17.34 -44.33 -48.93
N PRO A 38 -17.54 -43.92 -50.22
CA PRO A 38 -17.79 -42.55 -50.64
C PRO A 38 -19.21 -42.30 -51.18
N ALA A 39 -19.66 -41.05 -51.11
CA ALA A 39 -20.71 -40.54 -51.98
C ALA A 39 -20.39 -39.08 -52.35
N SER A 40 -20.22 -38.88 -53.66
CA SER A 40 -20.03 -37.62 -54.35
C SER A 40 -21.29 -36.76 -54.33
N ALA A 41 -21.20 -35.48 -53.92
CA ALA A 41 -21.99 -34.39 -54.50
C ALA A 41 -21.48 -33.00 -54.08
N GLN A 42 -21.10 -32.23 -55.11
CA GLN A 42 -21.26 -30.78 -55.27
C GLN A 42 -20.57 -29.81 -54.29
N LEU A 43 -19.47 -29.25 -54.80
CA LEU A 43 -18.91 -27.96 -54.41
C LEU A 43 -19.96 -26.85 -54.50
N SER A 44 -20.18 -26.14 -53.40
CA SER A 44 -20.78 -24.80 -53.38
C SER A 44 -19.76 -23.83 -52.74
N PRO A 45 -19.68 -22.58 -53.22
CA PRO A 45 -18.59 -21.67 -52.88
C PRO A 45 -18.81 -21.01 -51.50
N ALA A 46 -17.76 -21.10 -50.68
CA ALA A 46 -17.31 -20.16 -49.65
C ALA A 46 -18.35 -19.19 -49.03
N ALA A 47 -18.67 -19.47 -47.77
CA ALA A 47 -18.88 -18.43 -46.77
C ALA A 47 -18.22 -18.88 -45.46
N THR A 48 -16.88 -18.98 -45.49
CA THR A 48 -16.10 -19.04 -44.25
C THR A 48 -16.14 -17.66 -43.63
N THR A 49 -17.18 -17.39 -42.85
CA THR A 49 -17.17 -16.25 -41.91
C THR A 49 -16.14 -16.59 -40.85
N SER A 50 -14.86 -16.36 -41.16
CA SER A 50 -13.81 -16.28 -40.16
C SER A 50 -14.20 -15.14 -39.24
N LEU A 51 -14.73 -15.48 -38.07
CA LEU A 51 -14.84 -14.56 -36.96
C LEU A 51 -13.41 -14.24 -36.54
N ILE A 52 -12.81 -13.26 -37.21
CA ILE A 52 -11.59 -12.62 -36.72
C ILE A 52 -12.03 -11.91 -35.45
N CYS A 53 -11.87 -12.60 -34.32
CA CYS A 53 -11.81 -11.94 -33.03
C CYS A 53 -10.55 -11.08 -33.07
N MET A 54 -10.69 -9.84 -33.54
CA MET A 54 -9.68 -8.81 -33.33
C MET A 54 -9.61 -8.61 -31.82
N THR A 55 -8.68 -9.30 -31.17
CA THR A 55 -8.15 -8.85 -29.89
C THR A 55 -7.55 -7.47 -30.14
N ARG A 56 -8.34 -6.42 -29.93
CA ARG A 56 -7.79 -5.09 -29.76
C ARG A 56 -6.91 -5.18 -28.51
N ILE A 57 -5.60 -5.30 -28.72
CA ILE A 57 -4.62 -4.93 -27.71
C ILE A 57 -4.78 -3.41 -27.59
N CYS A 58 -5.72 -2.97 -26.77
CA CYS A 58 -5.76 -1.58 -26.36
C CYS A 58 -4.44 -1.33 -25.64
N ALA A 59 -3.62 -0.43 -26.19
CA ALA A 59 -2.45 0.07 -25.48
C ALA A 59 -2.91 0.55 -24.10
N ARG A 60 -2.14 0.21 -23.06
CA ARG A 60 -2.39 0.70 -21.70
C ARG A 60 -2.40 2.23 -21.75
N PRO A 61 -3.37 2.92 -21.11
CA PRO A 61 -3.38 4.37 -21.10
C PRO A 61 -2.12 4.88 -20.37
N THR A 62 -1.56 5.98 -20.85
CA THR A 62 -0.52 6.72 -20.12
C THR A 62 -1.15 7.94 -19.46
N TRP A 63 -0.97 8.07 -18.16
CA TRP A 63 -1.37 9.25 -17.40
C TRP A 63 -0.18 10.17 -17.24
N HIS A 64 -0.26 11.33 -17.89
CA HIS A 64 0.78 12.35 -17.87
C HIS A 64 0.49 13.38 -16.78
N PHE A 65 1.54 13.75 -16.06
CA PHE A 65 1.52 14.75 -15.02
C PHE A 65 2.71 15.69 -15.20
N SER A 66 2.41 16.98 -15.26
CA SER A 66 3.39 18.04 -15.42
C SER A 66 3.99 18.43 -14.06
N VAL A 67 5.31 18.31 -13.94
CA VAL A 67 6.06 18.63 -12.71
C VAL A 67 6.86 19.92 -12.93
N GLN A 68 6.60 20.93 -12.10
CA GLN A 68 7.49 22.07 -11.93
C GLN A 68 8.55 21.74 -10.87
N VAL A 69 9.78 21.56 -11.31
CA VAL A 69 10.93 21.45 -10.40
C VAL A 69 11.34 22.83 -9.91
N LYS A 70 11.53 22.96 -8.60
CA LYS A 70 11.99 24.16 -7.94
C LYS A 70 13.23 23.82 -7.12
N MET A 71 14.35 24.44 -7.42
CA MET A 71 15.62 24.14 -6.76
C MET A 71 16.23 25.41 -6.14
N PRO A 72 16.67 25.37 -4.87
CA PRO A 72 17.30 26.53 -4.28
C PRO A 72 18.66 26.77 -4.93
N GLN A 73 19.07 28.04 -5.04
CA GLN A 73 20.33 28.44 -5.69
C GLN A 73 21.53 27.69 -5.13
N VAL A 74 21.59 27.42 -3.83
CA VAL A 74 22.67 26.65 -3.18
C VAL A 74 22.83 25.23 -3.76
N LEU A 75 21.74 24.55 -4.12
CA LEU A 75 21.81 23.24 -4.75
C LEU A 75 22.15 23.35 -6.22
N VAL A 76 21.67 24.39 -6.91
CA VAL A 76 22.08 24.67 -8.29
C VAL A 76 23.58 24.96 -8.36
N ASP A 77 24.15 25.68 -7.40
CA ASP A 77 25.59 25.93 -7.32
C ASP A 77 26.36 24.63 -7.06
N LYS A 78 25.88 23.80 -6.12
CA LYS A 78 26.45 22.49 -5.78
C LYS A 78 26.49 21.55 -6.98
N TYR A 79 25.38 21.45 -7.72
CA TYR A 79 25.23 20.51 -8.85
C TYR A 79 25.54 21.13 -10.22
N SER A 80 25.76 22.45 -10.26
CA SER A 80 26.07 23.24 -11.46
C SER A 80 25.07 22.96 -12.60
N LEU A 81 25.53 22.96 -13.87
CA LEU A 81 24.71 22.62 -15.04
C LEU A 81 24.06 21.21 -14.96
N GLY A 82 24.55 20.34 -14.06
CA GLY A 82 23.98 19.02 -13.82
C GLY A 82 22.64 19.06 -13.07
N ALA A 83 22.31 20.14 -12.35
CA ALA A 83 21.10 20.23 -11.53
C ALA A 83 19.81 19.90 -12.28
N TYR A 84 19.63 20.47 -13.48
CA TYR A 84 18.50 20.19 -14.37
C TYR A 84 18.50 18.73 -14.83
N VAL A 85 19.65 18.22 -15.28
CA VAL A 85 19.80 16.87 -15.81
C VAL A 85 19.51 15.84 -14.72
N TYR A 86 20.03 16.03 -13.50
CA TYR A 86 19.78 15.14 -12.37
C TYR A 86 18.31 15.11 -11.95
N ALA A 87 17.62 16.27 -11.97
CA ALA A 87 16.18 16.30 -11.71
C ALA A 87 15.39 15.55 -12.79
N ALA A 88 15.76 15.72 -14.07
CA ALA A 88 15.14 14.99 -15.17
C ALA A 88 15.36 13.47 -15.07
N ASP A 89 16.60 13.04 -14.79
CA ASP A 89 16.97 11.64 -14.62
C ASP A 89 16.27 11.02 -13.41
N GLN A 90 16.11 11.77 -12.32
CA GLN A 90 15.40 11.32 -11.14
C GLN A 90 13.90 11.10 -11.43
N LEU A 91 13.25 12.00 -12.17
CA LEU A 91 11.87 11.81 -12.63
C LEU A 91 11.74 10.60 -13.58
N ALA A 92 12.71 10.38 -14.48
CA ALA A 92 12.75 9.19 -15.32
C ALA A 92 12.88 7.90 -14.50
N ALA A 93 13.70 7.92 -13.43
CA ALA A 93 13.83 6.80 -12.50
C ALA A 93 12.54 6.55 -11.71
N ILE A 94 11.83 7.61 -11.31
CA ILE A 94 10.51 7.51 -10.66
C ILE A 94 9.50 6.86 -11.61
N ASN A 95 9.42 7.33 -12.86
CA ASN A 95 8.55 6.75 -13.90
C ASN A 95 8.87 5.26 -14.11
N THR A 96 10.16 4.91 -14.19
CA THR A 96 10.59 3.51 -14.31
C THR A 96 10.08 2.68 -13.14
N ARG A 97 10.20 3.16 -11.90
CA ARG A 97 9.78 2.43 -10.70
C ARG A 97 8.26 2.29 -10.58
N PHE A 98 7.49 3.33 -10.92
CA PHE A 98 6.03 3.23 -10.99
C PHE A 98 5.58 2.17 -12.01
N ASN A 99 6.27 2.08 -13.15
CA ASN A 99 5.84 1.22 -14.26
C ASN A 99 6.47 -0.19 -14.25
N ALA A 100 7.50 -0.44 -13.43
CA ALA A 100 8.33 -1.65 -13.47
C ALA A 100 7.53 -2.96 -13.29
N ALA A 101 6.56 -2.98 -12.38
CA ALA A 101 5.82 -4.19 -12.04
C ALA A 101 4.54 -4.39 -12.88
N SER A 102 4.21 -3.46 -13.78
CA SER A 102 2.94 -3.44 -14.53
C SER A 102 1.69 -3.57 -13.64
N THR A 103 1.81 -3.26 -12.34
CA THR A 103 0.79 -3.42 -11.30
C THR A 103 -0.40 -2.51 -11.52
N PHE A 104 -0.17 -1.37 -12.18
CA PHE A 104 -1.22 -0.41 -12.47
C PHE A 104 -1.94 -0.73 -13.78
N SER A 105 -3.16 -0.22 -13.93
CA SER A 105 -4.01 -0.39 -15.12
C SER A 105 -3.62 0.54 -16.27
N GLY A 106 -2.71 1.46 -16.03
CA GLY A 106 -2.08 2.36 -17.00
C GLY A 106 -0.64 2.64 -16.57
N ASP A 107 0.08 3.37 -17.41
CA ASP A 107 1.45 3.77 -17.14
C ASP A 107 1.47 5.23 -16.67
N PHE A 108 2.41 5.57 -15.80
CA PHE A 108 2.57 6.91 -15.24
C PHE A 108 3.75 7.63 -15.89
N SER A 109 3.55 8.91 -16.24
CA SER A 109 4.58 9.82 -16.71
C SER A 109 4.55 11.10 -15.88
N PHE A 110 5.49 11.22 -14.96
CA PHE A 110 5.79 12.47 -14.25
C PHE A 110 6.86 13.19 -15.07
N ASP A 111 6.45 14.23 -15.78
CA ASP A 111 7.23 14.90 -16.80
C ASP A 111 7.80 16.20 -16.24
N LEU A 112 9.12 16.41 -16.35
CA LEU A 112 9.73 17.70 -16.04
C LEU A 112 9.22 18.73 -17.07
N ALA A 113 8.24 19.53 -16.67
CA ALA A 113 7.60 20.52 -17.52
C ALA A 113 8.22 21.91 -17.36
N ASN A 114 8.81 22.19 -16.19
CA ASN A 114 9.50 23.43 -15.91
C ASN A 114 10.57 23.24 -14.83
N PHE A 115 11.65 24.00 -14.90
CA PHE A 115 12.71 24.03 -13.90
C PHE A 115 12.95 25.49 -13.50
N THR A 116 12.82 25.76 -12.20
CA THR A 116 12.99 27.11 -11.66
C THR A 116 14.01 27.09 -10.53
N VAL A 117 14.75 28.19 -10.42
CA VAL A 117 15.70 28.43 -9.35
C VAL A 117 15.12 29.48 -8.42
N PHE A 118 15.25 29.27 -7.12
CA PHE A 118 14.76 30.22 -6.12
C PHE A 118 15.80 30.49 -5.04
N ASP A 119 15.64 31.63 -4.38
CA ASP A 119 16.35 31.97 -3.15
C ASP A 119 15.39 31.90 -1.96
N GLY A 120 15.89 31.43 -0.81
CA GLY A 120 15.14 31.40 0.44
C GLY A 120 14.73 30.00 0.89
N SER A 121 13.66 29.93 1.70
CA SER A 121 13.25 28.70 2.41
C SER A 121 12.49 27.73 1.49
N PRO A 122 12.94 26.46 1.37
CA PRO A 122 12.20 25.42 0.67
C PRO A 122 10.78 25.18 1.23
N ALA A 123 10.63 25.20 2.56
CA ALA A 123 9.32 25.06 3.20
C ALA A 123 8.33 26.18 2.80
N ALA A 124 8.80 27.41 2.63
CA ALA A 124 7.97 28.51 2.13
C ALA A 124 7.67 28.37 0.63
N GLU A 125 8.60 27.79 -0.15
CA GLU A 125 8.45 27.57 -1.59
C GLU A 125 7.37 26.53 -1.91
N VAL A 126 7.24 25.50 -1.08
CA VAL A 126 6.19 24.46 -1.19
C VAL A 126 4.79 25.06 -1.15
N ALA A 127 4.58 26.12 -0.36
CA ALA A 127 3.28 26.78 -0.25
C ALA A 127 2.95 27.71 -1.43
N LYS A 128 3.91 27.99 -2.33
CA LYS A 128 3.68 28.88 -3.48
C LYS A 128 2.93 28.14 -4.59
N ALA A 129 1.90 28.79 -5.11
CA ALA A 129 1.14 28.29 -6.26
C ALA A 129 2.04 28.03 -7.48
N HIS A 130 1.67 27.03 -8.27
CA HIS A 130 2.36 26.63 -9.50
C HIS A 130 1.33 26.47 -10.65
N PRO A 131 0.67 27.56 -11.06
CA PRO A 131 -0.41 27.49 -12.04
C PRO A 131 0.10 26.91 -13.37
N GLY A 132 -0.68 25.99 -13.95
CA GLY A 132 -0.35 25.33 -15.21
C GLY A 132 0.50 24.07 -15.06
N TYR A 133 0.81 23.65 -13.83
CA TYR A 133 1.47 22.37 -13.54
C TYR A 133 0.63 21.54 -12.57
N ASP A 134 0.73 20.22 -12.65
CA ASP A 134 0.03 19.30 -11.76
C ASP A 134 0.71 19.21 -10.39
N PHE A 135 2.05 19.32 -10.36
CA PHE A 135 2.85 19.23 -9.15
C PHE A 135 3.97 20.27 -9.11
N ALA A 136 4.30 20.72 -7.90
CA ALA A 136 5.60 21.32 -7.61
C ALA A 136 6.51 20.33 -6.86
N LEU A 137 7.74 20.16 -7.33
CA LEU A 137 8.77 19.38 -6.67
C LEU A 137 9.88 20.31 -6.18
N VAL A 138 9.93 20.54 -4.86
CA VAL A 138 10.87 21.47 -4.22
C VAL A 138 12.02 20.69 -3.59
N TYR A 139 13.25 21.03 -3.94
CA TYR A 139 14.44 20.34 -3.42
C TYR A 139 15.04 21.02 -2.20
N GLU A 140 15.56 20.23 -1.26
CA GLU A 140 16.32 20.70 -0.10
C GLU A 140 17.37 19.67 0.31
N GLU A 141 18.58 20.14 0.62
CA GLU A 141 19.50 19.38 1.46
C GLU A 141 19.68 20.07 2.81
N THR A 142 19.58 19.30 3.88
CA THR A 142 19.62 19.80 5.26
C THR A 142 20.17 18.73 6.20
N ASP A 143 20.60 19.12 7.39
CA ASP A 143 21.09 18.18 8.41
C ASP A 143 19.95 17.47 9.16
N HIS A 144 18.73 18.01 9.04
CA HIS A 144 17.52 17.54 9.70
C HIS A 144 16.36 17.48 8.69
N PRO A 145 16.35 16.49 7.80
CA PRO A 145 15.37 16.40 6.71
C PRO A 145 13.95 16.26 7.24
N GLN A 146 13.05 17.07 6.68
CA GLN A 146 11.60 17.04 6.95
C GLN A 146 10.86 17.26 5.63
N GLY A 147 10.81 16.21 4.81
CA GLY A 147 10.14 16.22 3.51
C GLY A 147 8.73 15.63 3.57
N GLY A 148 8.05 15.66 2.43
CA GLY A 148 6.77 14.98 2.29
C GLY A 148 5.87 15.56 1.21
N TRP A 149 4.73 14.88 1.00
CA TRP A 149 3.62 15.33 0.18
C TRP A 149 2.72 16.34 0.90
N PHE A 150 2.50 17.49 0.27
CA PHE A 150 1.62 18.57 0.74
C PHE A 150 0.39 18.66 -0.16
N GLY A 151 -0.60 17.78 0.08
CA GLY A 151 -1.78 17.66 -0.80
C GLY A 151 -2.64 18.92 -0.93
N GLY A 152 -2.63 19.84 0.04
CA GLY A 152 -3.31 21.13 -0.11
C GLY A 152 -2.64 22.06 -1.12
N ALA A 153 -1.31 21.97 -1.23
CA ALA A 153 -0.51 22.75 -2.16
C ALA A 153 -0.23 22.01 -3.48
N GLN A 154 -0.50 20.70 -3.55
CA GLN A 154 -0.10 19.81 -4.65
C GLN A 154 1.43 19.82 -4.87
N ALA A 155 2.18 19.83 -3.77
CA ALA A 155 3.64 19.97 -3.81
C ALA A 155 4.33 18.87 -2.99
N ILE A 156 5.52 18.47 -3.43
CA ILE A 156 6.42 17.58 -2.70
C ILE A 156 7.62 18.41 -2.24
N LEU A 157 7.91 18.38 -0.93
CA LEU A 157 9.19 18.82 -0.40
C LEU A 157 10.14 17.63 -0.37
N HIS A 158 11.08 17.61 -1.30
CA HIS A 158 12.16 16.64 -1.34
C HIS A 158 13.34 17.10 -0.49
N SER A 159 13.22 16.86 0.81
CA SER A 159 14.24 17.18 1.81
C SER A 159 15.10 15.94 2.09
N TRP A 160 16.40 16.03 1.85
CA TRP A 160 17.34 14.94 2.10
C TRP A 160 18.59 15.40 2.85
N CYS A 161 19.38 14.45 3.36
CA CYS A 161 20.57 14.78 4.14
C CYS A 161 21.70 15.38 3.29
N THR A 162 22.38 16.37 3.86
CA THR A 162 23.73 16.75 3.43
C THR A 162 24.73 15.61 3.64
N GLU A 163 25.94 15.74 3.10
CA GLU A 163 27.05 14.80 3.36
C GLU A 163 27.38 14.69 4.86
N ALA A 164 27.34 15.80 5.59
CA ALA A 164 27.65 15.84 7.02
C ALA A 164 26.60 15.10 7.87
N ALA A 165 25.37 14.98 7.36
CA ALA A 165 24.24 14.39 8.05
C ALA A 165 23.79 13.05 7.48
N ALA A 166 24.58 12.40 6.62
CA ALA A 166 24.20 11.14 5.95
C ALA A 166 23.68 10.05 6.92
N ALA A 167 24.23 10.01 8.14
CA ALA A 167 23.79 9.08 9.19
C ALA A 167 22.30 9.21 9.56
N ASN A 168 21.71 10.39 9.37
CA ASN A 168 20.29 10.65 9.62
C ASN A 168 19.37 10.15 8.48
N CYS A 169 19.93 9.82 7.31
CA CYS A 169 19.19 9.41 6.11
C CYS A 169 19.59 8.01 5.64
N ALA A 170 19.47 7.01 6.51
CA ALA A 170 19.86 5.63 6.20
C ALA A 170 21.31 5.48 5.68
N GLY A 171 22.20 6.39 6.09
CA GLY A 171 23.61 6.40 5.68
C GLY A 171 23.88 6.99 4.30
N THR A 172 22.90 7.64 3.64
CA THR A 172 23.08 8.27 2.33
C THR A 172 22.91 9.78 2.38
N ALA A 173 23.63 10.49 1.52
CA ALA A 173 23.54 11.93 1.36
C ALA A 173 23.19 12.32 -0.08
N GLY A 174 22.76 13.56 -0.23
CA GLY A 174 22.47 14.18 -1.52
C GLY A 174 21.09 13.85 -2.06
N VAL A 175 20.36 14.85 -2.53
CA VAL A 175 18.97 14.71 -2.99
C VAL A 175 18.78 13.77 -4.19
N PHE A 176 19.83 13.44 -4.94
CA PHE A 176 19.74 12.59 -6.15
C PHE A 176 20.15 11.13 -5.94
N ASN A 177 20.47 10.70 -4.72
CA ASN A 177 20.85 9.31 -4.48
C ASN A 177 19.66 8.34 -4.63
N ALA A 178 19.95 7.04 -4.80
CA ALA A 178 18.93 6.02 -5.06
C ALA A 178 17.86 5.88 -3.95
N THR A 179 18.25 6.09 -2.69
CA THR A 179 17.36 6.06 -1.51
C THR A 179 16.47 7.30 -1.46
N ALA A 180 17.04 8.48 -1.74
CA ALA A 180 16.29 9.72 -1.88
C ALA A 180 15.23 9.61 -3.01
N THR A 181 15.60 8.99 -4.12
CA THR A 181 14.66 8.66 -5.21
C THR A 181 13.57 7.67 -4.77
N SER A 182 13.86 6.72 -3.86
CA SER A 182 12.83 5.85 -3.28
C SER A 182 11.84 6.65 -2.43
N GLY A 183 12.34 7.59 -1.62
CA GLY A 183 11.52 8.56 -0.90
C GLY A 183 10.59 9.32 -1.85
N LEU A 184 11.08 9.80 -2.99
CA LEU A 184 10.21 10.45 -3.97
C LEU A 184 9.15 9.53 -4.56
N VAL A 185 9.47 8.26 -4.86
CA VAL A 185 8.45 7.31 -5.32
C VAL A 185 7.34 7.15 -4.28
N HIS A 186 7.69 7.13 -3.00
CA HIS A 186 6.73 7.12 -1.89
C HIS A 186 5.86 8.39 -1.87
N GLU A 187 6.46 9.58 -1.97
CA GLU A 187 5.71 10.85 -2.01
C GLU A 187 4.80 10.99 -3.23
N PHE A 188 5.27 10.55 -4.40
CA PHE A 188 4.42 10.47 -5.58
C PHE A 188 3.30 9.45 -5.37
N GLY A 189 3.50 8.38 -4.59
CA GLY A 189 2.44 7.48 -4.16
C GLY A 189 1.33 8.22 -3.37
N HIS A 190 1.71 9.08 -2.43
CA HIS A 190 0.76 9.93 -1.70
C HIS A 190 0.03 10.91 -2.62
N SER A 191 0.70 11.48 -3.62
CA SER A 191 0.05 12.34 -4.64
C SER A 191 -1.05 11.62 -5.43
N ARG A 192 -1.02 10.27 -5.41
CA ARG A 192 -2.03 9.40 -6.01
C ARG A 192 -3.02 8.82 -5.00
N GLY A 193 -2.98 9.28 -3.74
CA GLY A 193 -3.91 8.95 -2.68
C GLY A 193 -3.48 7.80 -1.76
N ALA A 194 -2.33 7.17 -2.00
CA ALA A 194 -1.85 6.10 -1.13
C ALA A 194 -1.56 6.62 0.30
N ILE A 195 -1.70 5.75 1.29
CA ILE A 195 -1.47 6.10 2.70
C ILE A 195 -0.07 5.68 3.15
N ASP A 196 0.35 6.16 4.32
CA ASP A 196 1.48 5.59 5.04
C ASP A 196 1.09 4.23 5.62
N VAL A 197 1.35 3.16 4.88
CA VAL A 197 0.95 1.81 5.27
C VAL A 197 1.73 1.32 6.50
N TYR A 198 2.91 1.86 6.77
CA TYR A 198 3.64 1.56 8.01
C TYR A 198 2.85 1.97 9.27
N ASN A 199 2.00 3.00 9.21
CA ASN A 199 1.15 3.43 10.33
C ASN A 199 0.00 2.46 10.65
N VAL A 200 -0.21 1.43 9.84
CA VAL A 200 -1.17 0.33 10.09
C VAL A 200 -0.58 -0.73 11.03
N SER A 201 0.75 -0.76 11.15
CA SER A 201 1.49 -1.72 11.99
C SER A 201 1.27 -1.46 13.48
N VAL A 202 1.41 -2.51 14.29
CA VAL A 202 1.27 -2.46 15.74
C VAL A 202 2.48 -3.12 16.39
N THR A 203 3.12 -2.38 17.30
CA THR A 203 4.23 -2.87 18.13
C THR A 203 3.87 -2.85 19.62
N ASN A 204 2.89 -2.04 20.03
CA ASN A 204 2.46 -1.90 21.41
C ASN A 204 0.98 -2.28 21.58
N ASN A 205 0.73 -3.39 22.27
CA ASN A 205 -0.62 -3.92 22.44
C ASN A 205 -0.81 -4.46 23.87
N ALA A 206 -1.39 -3.63 24.73
CA ALA A 206 -1.65 -3.98 26.12
C ALA A 206 -2.85 -4.95 26.30
N ILE A 207 -3.63 -5.24 25.25
CA ILE A 207 -4.80 -6.13 25.34
C ILE A 207 -4.38 -7.59 25.36
N ASN A 208 -3.50 -8.00 24.44
CA ASN A 208 -3.04 -9.39 24.33
C ASN A 208 -1.55 -9.55 23.95
N GLY A 209 -0.80 -8.46 23.80
CA GLY A 209 0.63 -8.49 23.45
C GLY A 209 0.94 -8.82 21.98
N ALA A 210 -0.07 -9.09 21.14
CA ALA A 210 0.16 -9.42 19.74
C ALA A 210 0.56 -8.18 18.94
N SER A 211 1.53 -8.32 18.05
CA SER A 211 1.87 -7.32 17.05
C SER A 211 1.06 -7.51 15.76
N PHE A 212 1.11 -6.49 14.89
CA PHE A 212 0.65 -6.55 13.51
C PHE A 212 1.72 -5.93 12.62
N VAL A 213 2.04 -6.58 11.52
CA VAL A 213 2.97 -6.06 10.51
C VAL A 213 2.19 -5.82 9.24
N ALA A 214 2.22 -4.59 8.75
CA ALA A 214 1.55 -4.24 7.50
C ALA A 214 2.23 -4.90 6.29
N ASP A 215 1.48 -5.03 5.20
CA ASP A 215 1.98 -5.63 3.97
C ASP A 215 3.21 -4.85 3.46
N PRO A 216 4.27 -5.55 2.99
CA PRO A 216 5.47 -4.89 2.54
C PRO A 216 5.23 -4.15 1.22
N GLY A 217 5.78 -2.94 1.11
CA GLY A 217 5.71 -2.10 -0.08
C GLY A 217 6.46 -0.79 0.13
N ILE A 218 6.55 0.04 -0.89
CA ILE A 218 7.15 1.38 -0.83
C ILE A 218 6.39 2.29 0.14
N MET A 219 5.09 2.08 0.31
CA MET A 219 4.29 2.80 1.30
C MET A 219 4.47 2.31 2.75
N THR A 220 5.16 1.17 2.94
CA THR A 220 5.53 0.62 4.25
C THR A 220 7.01 0.82 4.55
N ASN A 221 7.86 0.72 3.54
CA ASN A 221 9.31 0.80 3.61
C ASN A 221 9.82 1.77 2.52
N PRO A 222 9.67 3.10 2.72
CA PRO A 222 9.91 4.12 1.68
C PRO A 222 11.33 4.13 1.12
N TYR A 223 12.30 3.59 1.85
CA TYR A 223 13.71 3.70 1.51
C TYR A 223 14.32 2.40 0.97
N SER A 224 13.66 1.25 1.17
CA SER A 224 14.22 -0.07 0.85
C SER A 224 13.35 -0.93 -0.05
N SER A 225 12.06 -0.62 -0.19
CA SER A 225 11.19 -1.32 -1.14
C SER A 225 11.24 -0.65 -2.52
N THR A 226 10.90 -1.41 -3.56
CA THR A 226 10.76 -0.91 -4.94
C THR A 226 9.38 -1.19 -5.54
N THR A 227 8.47 -1.80 -4.76
CA THR A 227 7.14 -2.22 -5.21
C THR A 227 6.05 -1.63 -4.32
N PHE A 228 4.86 -1.39 -4.87
CA PHE A 228 3.68 -1.02 -4.10
C PHE A 228 3.02 -2.25 -3.48
N ASP A 229 2.47 -2.11 -2.27
CA ASP A 229 1.57 -3.12 -1.70
C ASP A 229 0.21 -3.11 -2.45
N ALA A 230 -0.57 -4.17 -2.27
CA ALA A 230 -1.83 -4.37 -3.00
C ALA A 230 -2.88 -3.26 -2.73
N TYR A 231 -2.92 -2.73 -1.51
CA TYR A 231 -3.86 -1.67 -1.17
C TYR A 231 -3.48 -0.36 -1.82
N SER A 232 -2.21 0.05 -1.68
CA SER A 232 -1.70 1.23 -2.38
C SER A 232 -1.88 1.12 -3.89
N ALA A 233 -1.65 -0.07 -4.46
CA ALA A 233 -1.90 -0.31 -5.88
C ALA A 233 -3.37 -0.11 -6.28
N SER A 234 -4.31 -0.58 -5.46
CA SER A 234 -5.74 -0.43 -5.71
C SER A 234 -6.19 1.05 -5.62
N VAL A 235 -5.69 1.78 -4.63
CA VAL A 235 -5.94 3.22 -4.48
C VAL A 235 -5.41 4.00 -5.66
N ILE A 236 -4.14 3.77 -6.06
CA ILE A 236 -3.52 4.46 -7.20
C ILE A 236 -4.26 4.13 -8.51
N ASN A 237 -4.66 2.87 -8.70
CA ASN A 237 -5.47 2.45 -9.85
C ASN A 237 -6.84 3.12 -9.90
N HIS A 238 -7.45 3.36 -8.75
CA HIS A 238 -8.70 4.10 -8.68
C HIS A 238 -8.49 5.58 -9.04
N SER A 239 -7.38 6.16 -8.60
CA SER A 239 -7.03 7.56 -8.88
C SER A 239 -6.68 7.83 -10.35
N ARG A 240 -6.12 6.86 -11.08
CA ARG A 240 -5.76 6.98 -12.51
C ARG A 240 -4.94 8.25 -12.79
N GLY A 241 -5.39 9.09 -13.72
CA GLY A 241 -4.83 10.41 -14.05
C GLY A 241 -5.33 11.58 -13.18
N THR A 242 -6.20 11.34 -12.19
CA THR A 242 -6.87 12.42 -11.45
C THR A 242 -6.05 12.88 -10.26
N VAL A 243 -5.65 14.15 -10.23
CA VAL A 243 -5.00 14.75 -9.06
C VAL A 243 -6.07 15.21 -8.06
N TYR A 244 -6.01 14.69 -6.83
CA TYR A 244 -6.98 15.00 -5.78
C TYR A 244 -6.40 15.94 -4.75
N THR A 245 -7.25 16.84 -4.24
CA THR A 245 -7.02 17.49 -2.95
C THR A 245 -7.56 16.59 -1.83
N GLY A 246 -6.76 16.35 -0.80
CA GLY A 246 -7.12 15.46 0.31
C GLY A 246 -7.06 13.98 -0.07
N ALA A 247 -7.83 13.14 0.63
CA ALA A 247 -7.80 11.67 0.49
C ALA A 247 -9.15 11.05 0.08
N PRO A 248 -9.84 11.57 -0.95
CA PRO A 248 -11.22 11.17 -1.26
C PRO A 248 -11.36 9.68 -1.63
N VAL A 249 -10.32 9.07 -2.16
CA VAL A 249 -10.34 7.64 -2.52
C VAL A 249 -10.33 6.75 -1.28
N VAL A 250 -9.47 7.04 -0.31
CA VAL A 250 -9.39 6.31 0.96
C VAL A 250 -10.68 6.46 1.74
N ASP A 251 -11.21 7.70 1.79
CA ASP A 251 -12.44 8.06 2.50
C ASP A 251 -13.68 7.35 1.95
N ALA A 252 -13.71 7.07 0.64
CA ALA A 252 -14.84 6.42 -0.03
C ALA A 252 -14.70 4.88 -0.16
N ALA A 253 -13.49 4.32 0.03
CA ALA A 253 -13.19 2.92 -0.28
C ALA A 253 -13.54 1.95 0.85
N PHE A 254 -14.81 1.94 1.25
CA PHE A 254 -15.31 1.09 2.33
C PHE A 254 -16.47 0.18 1.91
N PRO A 255 -16.47 -1.09 2.33
CA PRO A 255 -17.62 -1.98 2.17
C PRO A 255 -18.90 -1.42 2.82
N PRO A 256 -20.10 -1.74 2.31
CA PRO A 256 -21.37 -1.19 2.80
C PRO A 256 -21.71 -1.59 4.24
N SER A 257 -21.13 -2.69 4.74
CA SER A 257 -21.30 -3.13 6.12
C SER A 257 -20.15 -4.01 6.57
N PHE A 258 -19.95 -4.08 7.89
CA PHE A 258 -18.92 -4.89 8.53
C PHE A 258 -19.57 -5.94 9.41
N VAL A 259 -19.14 -7.19 9.25
CA VAL A 259 -19.64 -8.33 10.00
C VAL A 259 -18.46 -9.02 10.68
N VAL A 260 -18.54 -9.18 12.00
CA VAL A 260 -17.60 -10.04 12.74
C VAL A 260 -18.25 -11.40 12.90
N GLN A 261 -17.63 -12.43 12.34
CA GLN A 261 -18.03 -13.83 12.49
C GLN A 261 -17.12 -14.50 13.52
N VAL A 262 -17.71 -15.18 14.50
CA VAL A 262 -16.96 -15.90 15.55
C VAL A 262 -17.08 -17.40 15.35
N LEU A 263 -15.96 -18.06 15.12
CA LEU A 263 -15.87 -19.51 14.92
C LEU A 263 -15.05 -20.15 16.04
N GLY A 264 -15.53 -21.28 16.55
CA GLY A 264 -14.85 -22.12 17.51
C GLY A 264 -13.95 -23.16 16.83
N PRO A 265 -13.42 -24.12 17.60
CA PRO A 265 -12.66 -25.23 17.07
C PRO A 265 -13.42 -25.98 15.97
N GLY A 266 -12.74 -26.32 14.87
CA GLY A 266 -13.35 -27.00 13.73
C GLY A 266 -14.34 -26.16 12.92
N GLY A 267 -14.36 -24.83 13.10
CA GLY A 267 -15.25 -23.92 12.37
C GLY A 267 -16.68 -23.85 12.95
N ALA A 268 -16.90 -24.36 14.15
CA ALA A 268 -18.23 -24.37 14.78
C ALA A 268 -18.71 -22.94 15.09
N PRO A 269 -19.96 -22.57 14.81
CA PRO A 269 -20.49 -21.25 15.14
C PRO A 269 -20.53 -21.02 16.67
N VAL A 270 -20.06 -19.86 17.15
CA VAL A 270 -20.12 -19.49 18.58
C VAL A 270 -21.06 -18.30 18.80
N ASN A 271 -22.10 -18.51 19.60
CA ASN A 271 -23.15 -17.53 19.91
C ASN A 271 -22.93 -16.83 21.25
N GLY A 272 -23.53 -15.64 21.41
CA GLY A 272 -23.52 -14.93 22.69
C GLY A 272 -22.12 -14.47 23.12
N VAL A 273 -21.22 -14.29 22.15
CA VAL A 273 -19.85 -13.85 22.40
C VAL A 273 -19.83 -12.33 22.37
N ARG A 274 -19.29 -11.72 23.43
CA ARG A 274 -19.02 -10.29 23.44
C ARG A 274 -17.86 -9.98 22.52
N ILE A 275 -18.04 -9.02 21.63
CA ILE A 275 -17.03 -8.56 20.68
C ILE A 275 -16.66 -7.13 21.06
N ASP A 276 -15.37 -6.88 21.26
CA ASP A 276 -14.80 -5.57 21.56
C ASP A 276 -13.83 -5.19 20.42
N LEU A 277 -13.96 -3.99 19.85
CA LEU A 277 -13.00 -3.40 18.91
C LEU A 277 -12.13 -2.39 19.65
N PHE A 278 -10.82 -2.52 19.51
CA PHE A 278 -9.83 -1.60 20.08
C PHE A 278 -9.09 -0.91 18.94
N ALA A 279 -9.25 0.41 18.83
CA ALA A 279 -8.61 1.19 17.78
C ALA A 279 -7.09 1.21 17.95
N VAL A 280 -6.37 1.30 16.84
CA VAL A 280 -4.95 1.63 16.81
C VAL A 280 -4.81 3.13 16.60
N GLU A 281 -3.87 3.76 17.31
CA GLU A 281 -3.56 5.18 17.12
C GLU A 281 -2.68 5.39 15.88
N TRP A 282 -3.05 6.33 15.02
CA TRP A 282 -2.23 6.74 13.88
C TRP A 282 -0.85 7.20 14.34
N GLY A 283 0.22 6.69 13.72
CA GLY A 283 1.60 7.15 13.94
C GLY A 283 2.25 6.70 15.26
N ASN A 284 1.53 5.97 16.14
CA ASN A 284 2.05 5.54 17.44
C ASN A 284 2.10 4.01 17.61
N ASN A 285 1.66 3.25 16.60
CA ASN A 285 1.70 1.78 16.56
C ASN A 285 1.12 1.10 17.83
N THR A 286 0.17 1.77 18.48
CA THR A 286 -0.34 1.42 19.81
C THR A 286 -1.84 1.13 19.76
N VAL A 287 -2.26 0.03 20.38
CA VAL A 287 -3.67 -0.32 20.57
C VAL A 287 -4.24 0.41 21.79
N HIS A 288 -5.35 1.12 21.62
CA HIS A 288 -6.09 1.70 22.74
C HIS A 288 -6.63 0.62 23.68
N THR A 289 -6.56 0.86 24.99
CA THR A 289 -7.08 -0.08 26.00
C THR A 289 -8.58 0.00 26.19
N THR A 290 -9.20 1.09 25.73
CA THR A 290 -10.65 1.29 25.74
C THR A 290 -11.23 0.85 24.41
N SER A 291 -12.31 0.08 24.46
CA SER A 291 -12.98 -0.36 23.24
C SER A 291 -13.72 0.80 22.58
N ALA A 292 -13.47 1.00 21.29
CA ALA A 292 -14.18 1.98 20.46
C ALA A 292 -15.60 1.52 20.13
N MET A 293 -15.83 0.19 20.08
CA MET A 293 -17.14 -0.37 19.76
C MET A 293 -17.30 -1.75 20.39
N THR A 294 -18.48 -2.03 20.95
CA THR A 294 -18.79 -3.32 21.57
C THR A 294 -20.14 -3.83 21.10
N GLY A 295 -20.26 -5.15 20.94
CA GLY A 295 -21.53 -5.82 20.68
C GLY A 295 -21.49 -7.29 21.09
N THR A 296 -22.53 -8.02 20.71
CA THR A 296 -22.67 -9.45 21.03
C THR A 296 -23.08 -10.21 19.77
N SER A 297 -22.45 -11.36 19.52
CA SER A 297 -22.82 -12.20 18.39
C SER A 297 -24.20 -12.85 18.57
N ALA A 298 -25.01 -12.79 17.51
CA ALA A 298 -26.25 -13.53 17.34
C ALA A 298 -26.09 -14.43 16.11
N SER A 299 -26.35 -15.73 16.23
CA SER A 299 -26.08 -16.71 15.17
C SER A 299 -24.67 -16.50 14.59
N ASN A 300 -23.66 -16.64 15.45
CA ASN A 300 -22.23 -16.49 15.25
C ASN A 300 -21.71 -15.21 14.61
N THR A 301 -22.57 -14.22 14.36
CA THR A 301 -22.19 -12.98 13.71
C THR A 301 -22.63 -11.78 14.51
N TRP A 302 -21.89 -10.68 14.37
CA TRP A 302 -22.33 -9.37 14.78
C TRP A 302 -22.07 -8.40 13.64
N THR A 303 -23.13 -7.80 13.12
CA THR A 303 -23.02 -6.70 12.17
C THR A 303 -22.77 -5.42 12.95
N LEU A 304 -21.69 -4.71 12.63
CA LEU A 304 -21.37 -3.47 13.29
C LEU A 304 -22.45 -2.42 12.96
N PRO A 305 -22.88 -1.61 13.95
CA PRO A 305 -23.92 -0.60 13.75
C PRO A 305 -23.50 0.54 12.81
N HIS A 306 -22.20 0.74 12.61
CA HIS A 306 -21.63 1.72 11.68
C HIS A 306 -20.20 1.30 11.29
N ASN A 307 -19.64 1.94 10.26
CA ASN A 307 -18.26 1.73 9.84
C ASN A 307 -17.30 2.14 10.98
N PRO A 308 -16.47 1.22 11.52
CA PRO A 308 -15.60 1.54 12.65
C PRO A 308 -14.48 2.53 12.29
N PHE A 309 -14.12 2.63 11.01
CA PHE A 309 -13.12 3.57 10.50
C PHE A 309 -13.61 5.01 10.43
N ALA A 310 -14.93 5.24 10.56
CA ALA A 310 -15.58 6.55 10.55
C ALA A 310 -15.05 7.47 9.41
N PRO A 311 -15.31 7.13 8.13
CA PRO A 311 -14.95 8.00 7.01
C PRO A 311 -15.54 9.41 7.20
N GLY A 312 -14.82 10.43 6.74
CA GLY A 312 -15.12 11.83 6.93
C GLY A 312 -14.65 12.38 8.29
N SER A 313 -13.78 11.67 9.01
CA SER A 313 -13.18 12.12 10.27
C SER A 313 -12.17 13.24 10.02
N GLY A 314 -12.67 14.46 9.82
CA GLY A 314 -11.85 15.65 9.55
C GLY A 314 -10.79 15.87 10.63
N GLY A 315 -9.58 16.23 10.21
CA GLY A 315 -8.42 16.42 11.09
C GLY A 315 -7.68 15.15 11.46
N GLN A 316 -8.18 13.97 11.08
CA GLN A 316 -7.44 12.71 11.16
C GLN A 316 -6.68 12.42 9.84
N PRO A 317 -5.58 11.65 9.89
CA PRO A 317 -4.88 11.21 8.69
C PRO A 317 -5.83 10.53 7.69
N TRP A 318 -5.76 10.97 6.43
CA TRP A 318 -6.65 10.54 5.32
C TRP A 318 -8.16 10.59 5.62
N ASN A 319 -8.60 11.42 6.57
CA ASN A 319 -9.99 11.54 7.03
C ASN A 319 -10.57 10.24 7.63
N VAL A 320 -9.72 9.38 8.18
CA VAL A 320 -10.13 8.09 8.77
C VAL A 320 -9.70 8.04 10.24
N ALA A 321 -10.61 7.61 11.12
CA ALA A 321 -10.39 7.67 12.58
C ALA A 321 -9.25 6.78 13.10
N ALA A 322 -9.01 5.62 12.47
CA ALA A 322 -7.97 4.69 12.86
C ALA A 322 -7.45 3.89 11.65
N PRO A 323 -6.17 3.50 11.62
CA PRO A 323 -5.62 2.68 10.55
C PRO A 323 -5.94 1.19 10.68
N ASN A 324 -6.26 0.73 11.90
CA ASN A 324 -6.41 -0.68 12.24
C ASN A 324 -7.21 -0.83 13.53
N PHE A 325 -7.79 -2.02 13.76
CA PHE A 325 -8.41 -2.41 15.02
C PHE A 325 -7.96 -3.80 15.44
N LEU A 326 -7.70 -3.99 16.74
CA LEU A 326 -7.72 -5.31 17.35
C LEU A 326 -9.17 -5.66 17.70
N VAL A 327 -9.69 -6.74 17.12
CA VAL A 327 -11.01 -7.28 17.44
C VAL A 327 -10.83 -8.44 18.41
N ARG A 328 -11.46 -8.34 19.58
CA ARG A 328 -11.50 -9.41 20.58
C ARG A 328 -12.90 -10.00 20.64
N ALA A 329 -13.01 -11.31 20.51
CA ALA A 329 -14.22 -12.06 20.82
C ALA A 329 -14.00 -12.79 22.15
N ARG A 330 -14.88 -12.58 23.15
CA ARG A 330 -14.81 -13.27 24.45
C ARG A 330 -16.19 -13.62 25.01
N GLY A 331 -16.33 -14.75 25.66
CA GLY A 331 -17.60 -15.18 26.27
C GLY A 331 -18.14 -16.47 25.66
N GLY A 332 -19.43 -16.49 25.32
CA GLY A 332 -20.14 -17.71 24.90
C GLY A 332 -20.66 -18.53 26.09
N LEU A 333 -21.11 -19.77 25.85
CA LEU A 333 -21.58 -20.65 26.93
C LEU A 333 -20.51 -20.75 28.03
N PHE A 334 -20.88 -20.38 29.26
CA PHE A 334 -20.00 -20.41 30.44
C PHE A 334 -18.72 -19.53 30.35
N ASN A 335 -18.72 -18.46 29.55
CA ASN A 335 -17.53 -17.62 29.32
C ASN A 335 -16.31 -18.40 28.78
N ALA A 336 -16.56 -19.48 28.05
CA ALA A 336 -15.51 -20.42 27.68
C ALA A 336 -14.62 -19.96 26.52
N TYR A 337 -14.93 -18.92 25.74
CA TYR A 337 -14.17 -18.64 24.51
C TYR A 337 -13.40 -17.32 24.56
N VAL A 338 -12.21 -17.31 23.94
CA VAL A 338 -11.46 -16.09 23.60
C VAL A 338 -10.82 -16.21 22.22
N GLY A 339 -10.89 -15.15 21.43
CA GLY A 339 -10.28 -15.06 20.11
C GLY A 339 -9.92 -13.62 19.77
N TYR A 340 -8.95 -13.46 18.87
CA TYR A 340 -8.48 -12.16 18.41
C TYR A 340 -8.29 -12.17 16.90
N ALA A 341 -8.56 -11.04 16.25
CA ALA A 341 -8.22 -10.80 14.85
C ALA A 341 -7.91 -9.32 14.63
N TRP A 342 -7.11 -9.03 13.61
CA TRP A 342 -6.84 -7.67 13.16
C TRP A 342 -7.84 -7.26 12.08
N LEU A 343 -8.28 -6.01 12.11
CA LEU A 343 -9.11 -5.38 11.10
C LEU A 343 -8.34 -4.16 10.54
N PRO A 344 -7.33 -4.36 9.68
CA PRO A 344 -6.54 -3.27 9.12
C PRO A 344 -7.29 -2.59 7.97
N LEU A 345 -7.11 -1.28 7.84
CA LEU A 345 -7.68 -0.45 6.77
C LEU A 345 -7.33 -1.01 5.38
N THR A 346 -6.10 -1.50 5.21
CA THR A 346 -5.62 -2.06 3.94
C THR A 346 -6.40 -3.29 3.48
N ALA A 347 -6.72 -4.22 4.40
CA ALA A 347 -7.51 -5.41 4.07
C ALA A 347 -8.96 -5.06 3.74
N VAL A 348 -9.53 -4.10 4.46
CA VAL A 348 -10.89 -3.61 4.25
C VAL A 348 -11.00 -2.91 2.89
N GLY A 349 -10.08 -2.03 2.58
CA GLY A 349 -10.04 -1.33 1.31
C GLY A 349 -9.80 -2.28 0.13
N ASN A 350 -8.90 -3.26 0.26
CA ASN A 350 -8.71 -4.29 -0.77
C ASN A 350 -10.00 -5.10 -1.03
N ALA A 351 -10.75 -5.45 0.01
CA ALA A 351 -12.04 -6.12 -0.15
C ALA A 351 -13.07 -5.23 -0.88
N PHE A 352 -13.10 -3.93 -0.59
CA PHE A 352 -13.93 -2.98 -1.32
C PHE A 352 -13.56 -2.91 -2.81
N PHE A 353 -12.27 -2.78 -3.14
CA PHE A 353 -11.83 -2.73 -4.53
C PHE A 353 -12.07 -4.04 -5.29
N ALA A 354 -12.07 -5.17 -4.59
CA ALA A 354 -12.45 -6.46 -5.18
C ALA A 354 -13.96 -6.59 -5.42
N ASN A 355 -14.79 -6.12 -4.50
CA ASN A 355 -16.25 -6.10 -4.64
C ASN A 355 -16.91 -5.04 -3.74
N ALA A 356 -17.17 -3.86 -4.31
CA ALA A 356 -17.70 -2.70 -3.59
C ALA A 356 -19.10 -2.91 -2.98
N SER A 357 -19.85 -3.92 -3.47
CA SER A 357 -21.22 -4.21 -3.00
C SER A 357 -21.27 -5.28 -1.90
N ALA A 358 -20.17 -5.97 -1.63
CA ALA A 358 -20.14 -7.07 -0.67
C ALA A 358 -19.82 -6.56 0.75
N PRO A 359 -20.44 -7.14 1.80
CA PRO A 359 -20.05 -6.85 3.17
C PRO A 359 -18.61 -7.33 3.44
N TYR A 360 -17.89 -6.64 4.32
CA TYR A 360 -16.64 -7.15 4.86
C TYR A 360 -16.93 -8.12 6.00
N VAL A 361 -16.45 -9.36 5.90
CA VAL A 361 -16.58 -10.36 6.95
C VAL A 361 -15.22 -10.61 7.58
N LEU A 362 -15.07 -10.21 8.85
CA LEU A 362 -13.91 -10.55 9.66
C LEU A 362 -14.20 -11.83 10.45
N THR A 363 -13.45 -12.89 10.18
CA THR A 363 -13.54 -14.12 10.98
C THR A 363 -12.59 -14.06 12.18
N VAL A 364 -13.14 -14.21 13.38
CA VAL A 364 -12.40 -14.38 14.64
C VAL A 364 -12.48 -15.84 15.05
N ASN A 365 -11.35 -16.54 15.02
CA ASN A 365 -11.24 -17.89 15.55
C ASN A 365 -11.05 -17.83 17.06
N ALA A 366 -12.02 -18.32 17.81
CA ALA A 366 -12.04 -18.33 19.26
C ALA A 366 -11.77 -19.73 19.80
N SER A 367 -10.88 -19.82 20.79
CA SER A 367 -10.50 -21.07 21.44
C SER A 367 -11.08 -21.14 22.86
N PRO A 368 -11.37 -22.36 23.37
CA PRO A 368 -11.74 -22.55 24.75
C PRO A 368 -10.66 -22.02 25.72
N GLN A 369 -11.05 -21.22 26.71
CA GLN A 369 -10.24 -20.91 27.88
C GLN A 369 -10.33 -22.09 28.83
N LEU A 370 -9.19 -22.78 29.03
CA LEU A 370 -9.11 -23.94 29.92
C LEU A 370 -9.29 -23.57 31.41
N PHE A 371 -9.24 -22.28 31.76
CA PHE A 371 -9.52 -21.78 33.11
C PHE A 371 -10.21 -20.42 33.05
N PRO A 372 -11.39 -20.23 33.66
CA PRO A 372 -11.97 -18.90 33.82
C PRO A 372 -11.07 -18.08 34.75
N THR A 373 -10.59 -16.93 34.29
CA THR A 373 -9.97 -15.94 35.18
C THR A 373 -11.05 -15.44 36.14
N ARG A 374 -10.82 -15.64 37.44
CA ARG A 374 -11.72 -15.24 38.53
C ARG A 374 -11.83 -13.73 38.64
#